data_AF-A0A6G8RVY6-F1
#
_entry.id   AF-A0A6G8RVY6-F1
#
_cell.length_a   1.000
_cell.length_b   1.000
_cell.length_c   1.000
_cell.angle_alpha   90.00
_cell.angle_beta   90.00
_cell.angle_gamma   90.00
#
_symmetry.space_group_name_H-M   'P 1'
#
loop_
_entity.id
_entity.type
_entity.pdbx_description
1 polymer ?
#
loop_
_entity_poly.entity_id
_entity_poly.type
_entity_poly.pdbx_seq_one_letter_code
_entity_poly.pdbx_strand_id
1 'polypeptide(L)'
;MKQIVLMAILLSTSSFSLAKMQTYTIVNGGGIDDTALTLKDAKNKEIHAYCMDQCGNWFKSSSEHEGVTLNTKYKGKKVLAEFSYENNNDRIAGPSADEKLYFIKKIKLLNK
;
A
#
# COMPACT_ATOMS: atom_id res chain seq x y z
N MET A 1 40.44 -17.35 44.69
CA MET A 1 39.02 -17.31 44.26
C MET A 1 38.85 -16.14 43.30
N LYS A 2 38.89 -16.37 41.99
CA LYS A 2 38.72 -15.33 40.96
C LYS A 2 37.32 -15.48 40.36
N GLN A 3 36.43 -14.56 40.69
CA GLN A 3 35.09 -14.49 40.12
C GLN A 3 35.18 -14.06 38.66
N ILE A 4 34.81 -14.96 37.75
CA ILE A 4 34.63 -14.64 36.34
C ILE A 4 33.17 -14.24 36.19
N VAL A 5 32.94 -12.93 36.05
CA VAL A 5 31.62 -12.37 35.75
C VAL A 5 31.30 -12.67 34.29
N LEU A 6 30.43 -13.65 34.03
CA LEU A 6 29.82 -13.86 32.72
C LEU A 6 28.76 -12.77 32.50
N MET A 7 29.08 -11.79 31.66
CA MET A 7 28.15 -10.77 31.21
C MET A 7 27.37 -11.32 30.00
N ALA A 8 26.12 -11.70 30.22
CA ALA A 8 25.23 -12.20 29.17
C ALA A 8 24.79 -11.04 28.26
N ILE A 9 25.25 -11.06 27.02
CA ILE A 9 24.85 -10.11 25.98
C ILE A 9 23.46 -10.54 25.45
N LEU A 10 22.41 -9.85 25.88
CA LEU A 10 21.07 -9.95 25.32
C LEU A 10 21.06 -9.31 23.92
N LEU A 11 21.21 -10.13 22.88
CA LEU A 11 20.99 -9.72 21.49
C LEU A 11 19.48 -9.46 21.28
N SER A 12 19.07 -8.21 21.40
CA SER A 12 17.77 -7.73 20.96
C SER A 12 17.70 -7.80 19.43
N THR A 13 17.24 -8.93 18.90
CA THR A 13 16.90 -9.06 17.48
C THR A 13 15.63 -8.26 17.21
N SER A 14 15.80 -6.98 16.87
CA SER A 14 14.74 -6.17 16.29
C SER A 14 14.24 -6.91 15.04
N SER A 15 13.05 -7.49 15.13
CA SER A 15 12.40 -8.12 13.97
C SER A 15 12.02 -7.02 12.99
N PHE A 16 12.93 -6.70 12.06
CA PHE A 16 12.61 -5.89 10.90
C PHE A 16 11.62 -6.68 10.06
N SER A 17 10.33 -6.43 10.27
CA SER A 17 9.28 -6.92 9.38
C SER A 17 9.42 -6.16 8.07
N LEU A 18 10.15 -6.74 7.12
CA LEU A 18 10.14 -6.28 5.75
C LEU A 18 8.71 -6.51 5.25
N ALA A 19 7.96 -5.43 4.97
CA ALA A 19 6.62 -5.57 4.41
C ALA A 19 6.74 -6.33 3.09
N LYS A 20 6.30 -7.59 3.10
CA LYS A 20 6.49 -8.49 1.97
C LYS A 20 5.46 -8.14 0.90
N MET A 21 5.91 -7.98 -0.35
CA MET A 21 5.04 -7.91 -1.51
C MET A 21 4.10 -9.13 -1.53
N GLN A 22 2.80 -8.88 -1.57
CA GLN A 22 1.75 -9.89 -1.57
C GLN A 22 0.89 -9.77 -2.82
N THR A 23 0.22 -10.86 -3.20
CA THR A 23 -0.65 -10.85 -4.38
C THR A 23 -2.04 -10.33 -4.04
N TYR A 24 -2.52 -9.37 -4.83
CA TYR A 24 -3.87 -8.82 -4.74
C TYR A 24 -4.54 -8.79 -6.11
N THR A 25 -5.86 -8.62 -6.11
CA THR A 25 -6.67 -8.37 -7.32
C THR A 25 -7.14 -6.93 -7.32
N ILE A 26 -6.98 -6.21 -8.43
CA ILE A 26 -7.50 -4.85 -8.56
C ILE A 26 -9.02 -4.90 -8.73
N VAL A 27 -9.76 -4.25 -7.84
CA VAL A 27 -11.23 -4.19 -7.86
C VAL A 27 -11.72 -2.88 -8.46
N ASN A 28 -11.13 -1.77 -8.03
CA ASN A 28 -11.51 -0.43 -8.46
C ASN A 28 -10.35 0.55 -8.26
N GLY A 29 -10.52 1.79 -8.69
CA GLY A 29 -9.62 2.88 -8.41
C GLY A 29 -10.04 4.18 -9.06
N GLY A 30 -9.44 5.27 -8.61
CA GLY A 30 -9.71 6.62 -9.11
C GLY A 30 -9.25 7.66 -8.11
N GLY A 31 -9.60 8.91 -8.39
CA GLY A 31 -9.23 10.06 -7.58
C GLY A 31 -9.51 11.37 -8.29
N ILE A 32 -9.66 12.45 -7.53
CA ILE A 32 -9.68 13.82 -8.05
C ILE A 32 -8.29 14.42 -7.86
N ASP A 33 -7.93 14.69 -6.60
CA ASP A 33 -6.62 15.21 -6.22
C ASP A 33 -5.60 14.06 -6.10
N ASP A 34 -5.98 13.01 -5.37
CA ASP A 34 -5.12 11.87 -5.08
C ASP A 34 -5.72 10.58 -5.64
N THR A 35 -4.88 9.79 -6.31
CA THR A 35 -5.31 8.49 -6.85
C THR A 35 -5.14 7.36 -5.84
N ALA A 36 -6.11 6.46 -5.81
CA ALA A 36 -6.07 5.27 -4.98
C ALA A 36 -6.59 4.04 -5.75
N LEU A 37 -6.23 2.86 -5.25
CA LEU A 37 -6.76 1.58 -5.70
C LEU A 37 -7.50 0.89 -4.56
N THR A 38 -8.61 0.25 -4.91
CA THR A 38 -9.22 -0.78 -4.07
C THR A 38 -8.71 -2.14 -4.54
N LEU A 39 -8.02 -2.84 -3.65
CA LEU A 39 -7.36 -4.11 -3.88
C LEU A 39 -7.97 -5.17 -2.98
N LYS A 40 -8.14 -6.38 -3.51
CA LYS A 40 -8.71 -7.51 -2.76
C LYS A 40 -7.67 -8.61 -2.57
N ASP A 41 -7.50 -9.06 -1.33
CA ASP A 41 -6.60 -10.16 -0.99
C ASP A 41 -7.22 -11.55 -1.27
N ALA A 42 -6.45 -12.61 -1.02
CA ALA A 42 -6.90 -13.99 -1.21
C ALA A 42 -8.04 -14.42 -0.27
N LYS A 43 -8.28 -13.68 0.82
CA LYS A 43 -9.37 -13.89 1.79
C LYS A 43 -10.58 -13.00 1.50
N ASN A 44 -10.62 -12.35 0.34
CA ASN A 44 -11.64 -11.37 -0.05
C ASN A 44 -11.68 -10.10 0.82
N LYS A 45 -10.65 -9.82 1.62
CA LYS A 45 -10.54 -8.54 2.33
C LYS A 45 -10.14 -7.46 1.34
N GLU A 46 -10.88 -6.36 1.34
CA GLU A 46 -10.54 -5.18 0.55
C GLU A 46 -9.63 -4.23 1.33
N ILE A 47 -8.71 -3.61 0.60
CA ILE A 47 -7.79 -2.59 1.08
C ILE A 47 -7.89 -1.43 0.09
N HIS A 48 -8.27 -0.26 0.60
CA HIS A 48 -8.19 0.98 -0.15
C HIS A 48 -6.85 1.65 0.17
N ALA A 49 -5.99 1.84 -0.83
CA ALA A 49 -4.65 2.36 -0.64
C ALA A 49 -4.29 3.43 -1.68
N TYR A 50 -3.72 4.54 -1.19
CA TYR A 50 -3.29 5.66 -2.02
C TYR A 50 -2.01 5.34 -2.78
N CYS A 51 -1.92 5.83 -4.02
CA CYS A 51 -0.88 5.46 -4.95
C CYS A 51 0.48 6.10 -4.66
N MET A 52 0.54 7.36 -4.19
CA MET A 52 1.80 8.11 -3.95
C MET A 52 2.84 7.90 -5.06
N ASP A 53 2.42 8.10 -6.30
CA ASP A 53 3.18 7.90 -7.54
C ASP A 53 3.63 6.45 -7.86
N GLN A 54 3.29 5.47 -7.02
CA GLN A 54 3.67 4.06 -7.24
C GLN A 54 2.79 3.38 -8.27
N CYS A 55 1.57 3.86 -8.49
CA CYS A 55 0.69 3.33 -9.51
C CYS A 55 1.16 3.76 -10.89
N GLY A 56 1.13 2.84 -11.86
CA GLY A 56 1.42 3.18 -13.25
C GLY A 56 0.33 4.02 -13.91
N ASN A 57 0.44 4.25 -15.21
CA ASN A 57 -0.60 4.90 -16.02
C ASN A 57 -1.81 3.96 -16.20
N TRP A 58 -2.57 3.80 -15.11
CA TRP A 58 -3.67 2.85 -14.99
C TRP A 58 -5.05 3.52 -14.98
N PHE A 59 -5.06 4.84 -14.85
CA PHE A 59 -6.27 5.63 -14.78
C PHE A 59 -6.56 6.30 -16.12
N LYS A 60 -7.80 6.72 -16.31
CA LYS A 60 -8.28 7.52 -17.44
C LYS A 60 -9.19 8.61 -16.89
N SER A 61 -9.37 9.70 -17.62
CA SER A 61 -10.35 10.72 -17.26
C SER A 61 -11.72 10.08 -17.04
N SER A 62 -12.38 10.49 -15.96
CA SER A 62 -13.75 10.07 -15.69
C SER A 62 -14.71 10.83 -16.61
N SER A 63 -15.73 10.14 -17.13
CA SER A 63 -16.82 10.75 -17.92
C SER A 63 -18.01 11.18 -17.06
N GLU A 64 -18.04 10.76 -15.79
CA GLU A 64 -19.20 10.93 -14.90
C GLU A 64 -18.94 12.02 -13.85
N HIS A 65 -17.68 12.26 -13.51
CA HIS A 65 -17.25 13.18 -12.47
C HIS A 65 -15.93 13.84 -12.87
N GLU A 66 -15.57 14.92 -12.18
CA GLU A 66 -14.21 15.45 -12.24
C GLU A 66 -13.21 14.40 -11.73
N GLY A 67 -11.98 14.43 -12.27
CA GLY A 67 -10.90 13.50 -11.90
C GLY A 67 -10.76 12.30 -12.83
N VAL A 68 -10.23 11.20 -12.27
CA VAL A 68 -9.85 9.99 -13.00
C VAL A 68 -10.46 8.74 -12.39
N THR A 69 -10.68 7.74 -13.24
CA THR A 69 -11.15 6.41 -12.87
C THR A 69 -10.21 5.34 -13.40
N LEU A 70 -10.17 4.17 -12.74
CA LEU A 70 -9.38 3.03 -13.20
C LEU A 70 -9.81 2.62 -14.60
N ASN A 71 -8.84 2.46 -15.50
CA ASN A 71 -9.09 1.90 -16.82
C ASN A 71 -9.54 0.43 -16.67
N THR A 72 -10.67 0.09 -17.30
CA THR A 72 -11.34 -1.21 -17.18
C THR A 72 -10.44 -2.39 -17.51
N LYS A 73 -9.40 -2.21 -18.34
CA LYS A 73 -8.42 -3.25 -18.67
C LYS A 73 -7.61 -3.77 -17.48
N TYR A 74 -7.52 -2.98 -16.40
CA TYR A 74 -6.81 -3.36 -15.17
C TYR A 74 -7.72 -3.96 -14.10
N LYS A 75 -9.04 -3.79 -14.21
CA LYS A 75 -10.00 -4.39 -13.28
C LYS A 75 -9.90 -5.93 -13.36
N GLY A 76 -9.80 -6.59 -12.22
CA GLY A 76 -9.60 -8.02 -12.11
C GLY A 76 -8.17 -8.51 -12.38
N LYS A 77 -7.23 -7.64 -12.76
CA LYS A 77 -5.82 -8.03 -12.91
C LYS A 77 -5.19 -8.28 -11.53
N LYS A 78 -4.25 -9.22 -11.50
CA LYS A 78 -3.46 -9.49 -10.30
C LYS A 78 -2.24 -8.58 -10.26
N VAL A 79 -1.87 -8.17 -9.06
CA VAL A 79 -0.67 -7.38 -8.78
C VAL A 79 0.09 -8.02 -7.63
N LEU A 80 1.40 -7.84 -7.60
CA LEU A 80 2.16 -7.88 -6.36
C LEU A 80 2.21 -6.46 -5.79
N ALA A 81 1.81 -6.30 -4.53
CA ALA A 81 1.79 -5.00 -3.87
C ALA A 81 2.32 -5.09 -2.44
N GLU A 82 2.93 -4.00 -2.00
CA GLU A 82 3.39 -3.75 -0.63
C GLU A 82 2.73 -2.44 -0.17
N PHE A 83 2.19 -2.45 1.04
CA PHE A 83 1.56 -1.29 1.66
C PHE A 83 2.23 -0.96 2.99
N SER A 84 2.10 0.28 3.41
CA SER A 84 2.22 0.64 4.83
C SER A 84 0.92 1.27 5.32
N TYR A 85 0.74 1.23 6.64
CA TYR A 85 -0.34 1.91 7.34
C TYR A 85 0.27 2.96 8.27
N GLU A 86 0.11 4.22 7.93
CA GLU A 86 0.88 5.33 8.50
C GLU A 86 0.04 6.62 8.49
N ASN A 87 0.43 7.58 9.34
CA ASN A 87 -0.26 8.87 9.42
C ASN A 87 -0.18 9.61 8.09
N ASN A 88 -1.24 10.32 7.70
CA ASN A 88 -1.33 11.05 6.45
C ASN A 88 -0.18 12.06 6.30
N ASN A 89 0.19 12.77 7.37
CA ASN A 89 1.17 13.86 7.36
C ASN A 89 0.90 14.84 6.20
N ASP A 90 -0.37 15.19 6.01
CA ASP A 90 -0.86 16.11 4.98
C ASP A 90 -0.52 15.72 3.53
N ARG A 91 -0.33 14.41 3.27
CA ARG A 91 -0.02 13.91 1.91
C ARG A 91 -1.24 13.76 1.02
N ILE A 92 -2.38 13.40 1.61
CA ILE A 92 -3.66 13.22 0.93
C ILE A 92 -4.58 14.38 1.28
N ALA A 93 -5.21 14.97 0.26
CA ALA A 93 -6.18 16.03 0.41
C ALA A 93 -7.46 15.53 1.11
N GLY A 94 -7.88 16.24 2.16
CA GLY A 94 -9.10 15.95 2.93
C GLY A 94 -8.85 15.41 4.34
N PRO A 95 -8.23 14.22 4.50
CA PRO A 95 -7.86 13.65 5.81
C PRO A 95 -6.93 14.53 6.65
N SER A 96 -7.03 14.44 7.98
CA SER A 96 -6.11 15.16 8.88
C SER A 96 -4.69 14.58 8.84
N ALA A 97 -3.69 15.36 9.26
CA ALA A 97 -2.30 14.94 9.32
C ALA A 97 -2.07 13.64 10.11
N ASP A 98 -2.81 13.43 11.19
CA ASP A 98 -2.68 12.28 12.09
C ASP A 98 -3.56 11.09 11.70
N GLU A 99 -4.45 11.24 10.72
CA GLU A 99 -5.28 10.15 10.22
C GLU A 99 -4.42 9.05 9.61
N LYS A 100 -4.64 7.79 10.00
CA LYS A 100 -3.88 6.66 9.46
C LYS A 100 -4.52 6.12 8.21
N LEU A 101 -3.75 6.08 7.13
CA LEU A 101 -4.18 5.65 5.80
C LEU A 101 -3.26 4.54 5.28
N TYR A 102 -3.75 3.75 4.33
CA TYR A 102 -2.91 2.82 3.60
C TYR A 102 -2.26 3.50 2.40
N PHE A 103 -0.95 3.29 2.27
CA PHE A 103 -0.16 3.81 1.15
C PHE A 103 0.49 2.67 0.41
N ILE A 104 0.36 2.66 -0.91
CA ILE A 104 1.11 1.76 -1.78
C ILE A 104 2.56 2.19 -1.73
N LYS A 105 3.44 1.28 -1.30
CA LYS A 105 4.89 1.48 -1.31
C LYS A 105 5.52 0.94 -2.58
N LYS A 106 4.99 -0.17 -3.08
CA LYS A 106 5.38 -0.77 -4.36
C LYS A 106 4.19 -1.52 -4.93
N ILE A 107 4.04 -1.49 -6.25
CA ILE A 107 3.04 -2.29 -6.95
C ILE A 107 3.52 -2.68 -8.35
N LYS A 108 3.23 -3.91 -8.75
CA LYS A 108 3.60 -4.45 -10.08
C LYS A 108 2.48 -5.33 -10.61
N LEU A 109 2.08 -5.11 -11.85
CA LEU A 109 1.18 -6.03 -12.54
C LEU A 109 1.85 -7.40 -12.71
N LEU A 110 1.09 -8.44 -12.38
CA LEU A 110 1.44 -9.81 -12.73
C LEU A 110 0.91 -10.05 -14.14
N ASN A 111 1.78 -9.91 -15.14
CA ASN A 111 1.46 -10.35 -16.49
C ASN A 111 1.28 -11.87 -16.49
N LYS A 112 0.31 -12.35 -17.27
CA LYS A 112 0.28 -13.74 -17.71
C LYS A 112 1.23 -13.89 -18.89
#